data_AF-A0A522E111-F1
#
_entry.id   AF-A0A522E111-F1
#
_cell.length_a   1.000
_cell.length_b   1.000
_cell.length_c   1.000
_cell.angle_alpha   90.00
_cell.angle_beta   90.00
_cell.angle_gamma   90.00
#
_symmetry.space_group_name_H-M   'P 1'
#
loop_
_entity.id
_entity.type
_entity.pdbx_description
1 polymer ?
#
loop_
_entity_poly.entity_id
_entity_poly.type
_entity_poly.pdbx_seq_one_letter_code
_entity_poly.pdbx_strand_id
1 'polypeptide(L)'
;MEPAKTSYPKEKIRILFLENISDAAVKNFRQQGYTKVDKITKALTEEDLIKEIKDVHILGIRSKTQITKNVLEAAKKLQTIGCFCIGVNQVDLKAATKN
;
A
#
# COMPACT_ATOMS: atom_id res chain seq x y z
N MET A 1 9.78 -23.85 -13.18
CA MET A 1 10.07 -23.42 -11.80
C MET A 1 8.74 -23.37 -11.08
N GLU A 2 8.49 -24.31 -10.17
CA GLU A 2 7.24 -24.32 -9.40
C GLU A 2 7.14 -23.04 -8.55
N PRO A 3 5.98 -22.37 -8.49
CA PRO A 3 5.83 -21.20 -7.63
C PRO A 3 6.00 -21.64 -6.18
N ALA A 4 6.87 -20.96 -5.44
CA ALA A 4 7.08 -21.21 -4.02
C ALA A 4 5.73 -21.22 -3.30
N LYS A 5 5.42 -22.29 -2.56
CA LYS A 5 4.21 -22.41 -1.73
C LYS A 5 4.18 -21.27 -0.71
N THR A 6 3.40 -20.22 -0.99
CA THR A 6 3.10 -19.17 -0.02
C THR A 6 1.76 -19.45 0.64
N SER A 7 1.63 -19.20 1.94
CA SER A 7 0.39 -19.42 2.71
C SER A 7 -0.81 -18.62 2.17
N TYR A 8 -0.54 -17.54 1.43
CA TYR A 8 -1.55 -16.77 0.70
C TYR A 8 -1.12 -16.57 -0.76
N PRO A 9 -2.01 -16.73 -1.75
CA PRO A 9 -1.67 -16.56 -3.16
C PRO A 9 -1.21 -15.12 -3.45
N LYS A 10 -0.01 -14.95 -4.00
CA LYS A 10 0.55 -13.62 -4.33
C LYS A 10 -0.33 -12.83 -5.32
N GLU A 11 -1.07 -13.53 -6.17
CA GLU A 11 -2.06 -12.97 -7.11
C GLU A 11 -3.27 -12.31 -6.43
N LYS A 12 -3.55 -12.65 -5.17
CA LYS A 12 -4.66 -12.07 -4.39
C LYS A 12 -4.22 -10.86 -3.57
N ILE A 13 -2.91 -10.62 -3.43
CA ILE A 13 -2.36 -9.50 -2.68
C ILE A 13 -2.42 -8.26 -3.57
N ARG A 14 -3.27 -7.30 -3.19
CA ARG A 14 -3.38 -6.01 -3.87
C ARG A 14 -2.39 -5.01 -3.28
N ILE A 15 -1.55 -4.44 -4.14
CA ILE A 15 -0.53 -3.46 -3.80
C ILE A 15 -0.91 -2.14 -4.48
N LEU A 16 -0.96 -1.06 -3.71
CA LEU A 16 -1.29 0.28 -4.21
C LEU A 16 -0.13 1.23 -3.95
N PHE A 17 0.40 1.85 -5.00
CA PHE A 17 1.40 2.91 -4.92
C PHE A 17 0.78 4.27 -5.27
N LEU A 18 0.97 5.27 -4.43
CA LEU A 18 0.49 6.64 -4.64
C LEU A 18 1.66 7.59 -4.94
N GLU A 19 1.34 8.78 -5.46
CA GLU A 19 2.31 9.88 -5.65
C GLU A 19 3.47 9.55 -6.61
N ASN A 20 3.19 8.74 -7.64
CA ASN A 20 4.12 8.38 -8.70
C ASN A 20 5.46 7.80 -8.15
N ILE A 21 5.35 6.78 -7.30
CA ILE A 21 6.49 5.98 -6.86
C ILE A 21 7.19 5.35 -8.08
N SER A 22 8.51 5.17 -7.97
CA SER A 22 9.37 4.65 -9.04
C SER A 22 8.83 3.36 -9.67
N ASP A 23 8.86 3.28 -10.99
CA ASP A 23 8.50 2.08 -11.76
C ASP A 23 9.35 0.86 -11.40
N ALA A 24 10.56 1.09 -10.86
CA ALA A 24 11.39 0.02 -10.34
C ALA A 24 10.69 -0.77 -9.21
N ALA A 25 9.94 -0.09 -8.33
CA ALA A 25 9.18 -0.76 -7.27
C ALA A 25 8.08 -1.65 -7.86
N VAL A 26 7.29 -1.12 -8.79
CA VAL A 26 6.24 -1.89 -9.49
C VAL A 26 6.82 -3.11 -10.19
N LYS A 27 7.93 -2.92 -10.92
CA LYS A 27 8.62 -4.00 -11.62
C LYS A 27 9.10 -5.08 -10.67
N ASN A 28 9.69 -4.70 -9.53
CA ASN A 28 10.19 -5.64 -8.53
C ASN A 28 9.05 -6.50 -7.97
N PHE A 29 7.93 -5.89 -7.54
CA PHE A 29 6.76 -6.64 -7.07
C PHE A 29 6.20 -7.58 -8.16
N ARG A 30 6.08 -7.13 -9.41
CA ARG A 30 5.61 -8.00 -10.50
C ARG A 30 6.56 -9.18 -10.76
N GLN A 31 7.87 -8.95 -10.74
CA GLN A 31 8.88 -10.01 -10.88
C GLN A 31 8.82 -11.03 -9.76
N GLN A 32 8.42 -10.61 -8.56
CA GLN A 32 8.23 -11.49 -7.41
C GLN A 32 6.89 -12.27 -7.43
N GLY A 33 6.08 -12.10 -8.48
CA GLY A 33 4.82 -12.82 -8.67
C GLY A 33 3.57 -12.10 -8.12
N TYR A 34 3.68 -10.83 -7.73
CA TYR A 34 2.53 -10.01 -7.38
C TYR A 34 1.90 -9.43 -8.64
N THR A 35 0.70 -9.90 -8.99
CA THR A 35 0.03 -9.49 -10.24
C THR A 35 -0.83 -8.24 -10.08
N LYS A 36 -1.38 -8.00 -8.89
CA LYS A 36 -2.25 -6.85 -8.58
C LYS A 36 -1.45 -5.69 -8.00
N VAL A 37 -0.71 -5.00 -8.86
CA VAL A 37 0.10 -3.83 -8.49
C VAL A 37 -0.40 -2.61 -9.24
N ASP A 38 -1.09 -1.73 -8.51
CA ASP A 38 -1.67 -0.47 -8.99
C ASP A 38 -0.74 0.70 -8.65
N LYS A 39 -0.58 1.63 -9.61
CA LYS A 39 0.19 2.87 -9.40
C LYS A 39 -0.66 4.08 -9.80
N ILE A 40 -0.85 5.00 -8.85
CA ILE A 40 -1.53 6.27 -9.03
C ILE A 40 -0.49 7.40 -8.91
N THR A 41 -0.47 8.30 -9.88
CA THR A 41 0.52 9.39 -9.94
C THR A 41 0.22 10.53 -8.97
N LYS A 42 -1.04 10.68 -8.57
CA LYS A 42 -1.52 11.69 -7.62
C LYS A 42 -1.61 11.15 -6.19
N ALA A 43 -1.60 12.06 -5.23
CA ALA A 43 -2.14 11.77 -3.90
C ALA A 43 -3.66 11.65 -3.98
N LEU A 44 -4.24 10.81 -3.14
CA LEU A 44 -5.69 10.72 -2.97
C LEU A 44 -6.13 11.58 -1.79
N THR A 45 -7.37 12.06 -1.84
CA THR A 45 -8.03 12.64 -0.68
C THR A 45 -8.30 11.54 0.34
N GLU A 46 -8.57 11.91 1.60
CA GLU A 46 -8.90 10.93 2.64
C GLU A 46 -10.10 10.05 2.24
N GLU A 47 -11.15 10.65 1.66
CA GLU A 47 -12.36 9.93 1.24
C GLU A 47 -12.08 8.91 0.12
N ASP A 48 -11.29 9.28 -0.89
CA ASP A 48 -10.94 8.37 -1.98
C ASP A 48 -9.97 7.28 -1.50
N LEU A 49 -9.05 7.64 -0.60
CA LEU A 49 -8.14 6.69 0.01
C LEU A 49 -8.89 5.65 0.84
N ILE A 50 -9.88 6.07 1.64
CA ILE A 50 -10.76 5.18 2.41
C ILE A 50 -11.52 4.20 1.50
N LYS A 51 -11.92 4.60 0.29
CA LYS A 51 -12.57 3.70 -0.67
C LYS A 51 -11.58 2.69 -1.23
N GLU A 52 -10.43 3.15 -1.70
CA GLU A 52 -9.43 2.30 -2.34
C GLU A 52 -8.77 1.32 -1.36
N ILE A 53 -8.48 1.75 -0.13
CA ILE A 53 -7.66 1.01 0.82
C ILE A 53 -8.35 -0.25 1.41
N LYS A 54 -9.68 -0.37 1.30
CA LYS A 54 -10.46 -1.49 1.84
C LYS A 54 -9.96 -2.86 1.37
N ASP A 55 -9.50 -2.92 0.12
CA ASP A 55 -9.01 -4.14 -0.51
C ASP A 55 -7.49 -4.18 -0.68
N VAL A 56 -6.78 -3.16 -0.22
CA VAL A 56 -5.32 -3.04 -0.33
C VAL A 56 -4.66 -3.80 0.81
N HIS A 57 -3.65 -4.58 0.45
CA HIS A 57 -2.85 -5.36 1.40
C HIS A 57 -1.54 -4.64 1.72
N ILE A 58 -0.94 -4.00 0.71
CA ILE A 58 0.30 -3.23 0.85
C ILE A 58 0.08 -1.85 0.24
N LEU A 59 0.27 -0.81 1.03
CA LEU A 59 0.18 0.57 0.57
C LEU A 59 1.57 1.18 0.51
N GLY A 60 1.92 1.83 -0.59
CA GLY A 60 3.12 2.66 -0.71
C GLY A 60 2.76 4.13 -0.93
N ILE A 61 3.30 5.00 -0.09
CA ILE A 61 3.02 6.45 -0.13
C ILE A 61 4.31 7.27 -0.16
N ARG A 62 4.16 8.58 -0.41
CA ARG A 62 5.23 9.57 -0.21
C ARG A 62 4.75 10.64 0.78
N SER A 63 5.12 11.89 0.58
CA SER A 63 4.96 12.96 1.59
C SER A 63 3.61 13.67 1.56
N LYS A 64 2.82 13.56 0.48
CA LYS A 64 1.55 14.27 0.35
C LYS A 64 0.37 13.46 0.88
N THR A 65 0.41 12.13 0.79
CA THR A 65 -0.67 11.28 1.28
C THR A 65 -0.66 11.22 2.80
N GLN A 66 -1.79 11.58 3.42
CA GLN A 66 -1.96 11.50 4.87
C GLN A 66 -2.67 10.21 5.24
N ILE A 67 -2.06 9.40 6.11
CA ILE A 67 -2.62 8.17 6.66
C ILE A 67 -3.10 8.47 8.07
N THR A 68 -4.34 8.92 8.14
CA THR A 68 -5.03 9.22 9.39
C THR A 68 -5.60 7.94 10.03
N LYS A 69 -6.03 8.05 11.29
CA LYS A 69 -6.74 6.98 11.99
C LYS A 69 -7.95 6.47 11.20
N ASN A 70 -8.73 7.36 10.58
CA ASN A 70 -9.91 7.01 9.80
C ASN A 70 -9.56 6.12 8.59
N VAL A 71 -8.47 6.46 7.89
CA VAL A 71 -7.95 5.67 6.76
C VAL A 71 -7.56 4.27 7.23
N LEU A 72 -6.84 4.18 8.34
CA LEU A 72 -6.39 2.91 8.93
C LEU A 72 -7.57 2.05 9.40
N GLU A 73 -8.59 2.65 10.01
CA GLU A 73 -9.80 1.93 10.46
C GLU A 73 -10.61 1.35 9.29
N ALA A 74 -10.60 2.01 8.13
CA ALA A 74 -11.22 1.52 6.91
C ALA A 74 -10.39 0.42 6.21
N ALA A 75 -9.09 0.34 6.50
CA ALA A 75 -8.14 -0.54 5.84
C ALA A 75 -8.15 -1.98 6.39
N LYS A 76 -9.23 -2.72 6.13
CA LYS A 76 -9.47 -4.06 6.73
C LYS A 76 -8.48 -5.16 6.33
N LYS A 77 -7.76 -5.00 5.21
CA LYS A 77 -6.81 -6.01 4.69
C LYS A 77 -5.36 -5.54 4.70
N LEU A 78 -5.12 -4.31 5.15
CA LEU A 78 -3.82 -3.67 5.10
C LEU A 78 -2.87 -4.33 6.10
N GLN A 79 -1.76 -4.84 5.59
CA GLN A 79 -0.71 -5.50 6.38
C GLN A 79 0.51 -4.61 6.58
N THR A 80 0.74 -3.67 5.65
CA THR A 80 1.95 -2.84 5.69
C THR A 80 1.78 -1.55 4.91
N ILE A 81 2.46 -0.51 5.40
CA ILE A 81 2.61 0.79 4.75
C ILE A 81 4.10 1.02 4.49
N GLY A 82 4.48 1.18 3.23
CA GLY A 82 5.81 1.59 2.80
C GLY A 82 5.87 3.11 2.59
N CYS A 83 6.72 3.80 3.34
CA CYS A 83 6.98 5.22 3.14
C CYS A 83 8.20 5.40 2.21
N PHE A 84 7.97 5.86 0.98
CA PHE A 84 9.02 6.10 -0.03
C PHE A 84 9.58 7.53 0.08
N CYS A 85 9.86 7.96 1.31
CA CYS A 85 10.37 9.26 1.68
C CYS A 85 11.19 9.16 2.97
N ILE A 86 11.93 10.23 3.33
CA ILE A 86 12.82 10.23 4.50
C ILE A 86 12.01 10.19 5.82
N GLY A 87 10.84 10.83 5.84
CA GLY A 87 10.00 10.96 7.04
C GLY A 87 8.72 10.15 6.98
N VAL A 88 8.14 9.92 8.16
CA VAL A 88 6.89 9.16 8.37
C VAL A 88 5.80 9.97 9.08
N ASN A 89 5.96 11.29 9.16
CA ASN A 89 5.07 12.20 9.90
C ASN A 89 3.63 12.22 9.37
N GLN A 90 3.46 11.87 8.10
CA GLN A 90 2.18 11.76 7.41
C GLN A 90 1.41 10.48 7.77
N VAL A 91 1.98 9.61 8.60
CA VAL A 91 1.34 8.39 9.09
C VAL A 91 1.05 8.53 10.57
N ASP A 92 -0.19 8.28 10.97
CA ASP A 92 -0.53 8.09 12.38
C ASP A 92 0.06 6.77 12.87
N LEU A 93 1.31 6.83 13.32
CA LEU A 93 2.06 5.67 13.81
C LEU A 93 1.39 5.01 15.01
N LYS A 94 0.69 5.79 15.86
CA LYS A 94 -0.01 5.25 17.04
C LYS A 94 -1.22 4.42 16.63
N ALA A 95 -1.96 4.87 15.62
CA ALA A 95 -3.06 4.10 15.06
C ALA A 95 -2.55 2.90 14.24
N ALA A 96 -1.44 3.05 13.50
CA ALA A 96 -0.89 1.99 12.65
C ALA A 96 -0.33 0.81 13.46
N THR A 97 0.25 1.07 14.64
CA THR A 97 0.85 0.03 15.49
C THR A 97 -0.13 -0.67 16.44
N LYS A 98 -1.39 -0.22 16.49
CA LYS A 98 -2.44 -0.80 17.35
C LYS A 98 -3.28 -1.89 16.68
N ASN A 99 -3.11 -2.11 15.37
CA ASN A 99 -3.88 -3.08 14.58
C ASN A 99 -3.23 -4.46 14.55
#